data_AF-A0A645FZJ7-F1
#
_entry.id   AF-A0A645FZJ7-F1
#
_cell.length_a   1.000
_cell.length_b   1.000
_cell.length_c   1.000
_cell.angle_alpha   90.00
_cell.angle_beta   90.00
_cell.angle_gamma   90.00
#
_symmetry.space_group_name_H-M   'P 1'
#
loop_
_entity.id
_entity.type
_entity.pdbx_description
1 polymer ?
#
loop_
_entity_poly.entity_id
_entity_poly.type
_entity_poly.pdbx_seq_one_letter_code
_entity_poly.pdbx_strand_id
1 'polypeptide(L)'
;MVCSHVIEHVDDPAKFAAEQSRVAKSGYLEAPSLIGEILAPKDSHKWVSLEIDNKFVMFEKSKMPYNFATDFGDLFLNYLPYHSLPFRLQILTRNNFNAVRYEWRDSIDIIVNPSDEYLSSFFLKKWDPIMVQKMFPELSTSREFLATAKALCYFIKQRAVRALGIYKKPVSFEEYNKRHGSSAKS
;
A
#
# COMPACT_ATOMS: atom_id res chain seq x y z
N MET A 1 3.95 -14.80 -1.77
CA MET A 1 4.46 -13.82 -2.75
C MET A 1 4.25 -12.41 -2.21
N VAL A 2 5.15 -11.47 -2.50
CA VAL A 2 5.03 -10.06 -2.06
C VAL A 2 5.10 -9.17 -3.29
N CYS A 3 4.12 -8.28 -3.43
CA CYS A 3 4.04 -7.27 -4.47
C CYS A 3 3.72 -5.93 -3.80
N SER A 4 4.62 -4.96 -3.88
CA SER A 4 4.43 -3.64 -3.27
C SER A 4 4.87 -2.61 -4.29
N HIS A 5 3.96 -1.68 -4.58
CA HIS A 5 4.16 -0.58 -5.51
C HIS A 5 4.54 -1.01 -6.94
N VAL A 6 3.74 -1.90 -7.52
CA VAL A 6 3.95 -2.44 -8.89
C VAL A 6 2.65 -2.45 -9.69
N ILE A 7 1.56 -2.93 -9.10
CA ILE A 7 0.29 -3.16 -9.80
C ILE A 7 -0.33 -1.85 -10.31
N GLU A 8 -0.03 -0.70 -9.72
CA GLU A 8 -0.50 0.61 -10.16
C GLU A 8 0.11 1.09 -11.49
N HIS A 9 1.19 0.44 -11.95
CA HIS A 9 1.89 0.77 -13.19
C HIS A 9 1.48 -0.11 -14.37
N VAL A 10 0.77 -1.21 -14.14
CA VAL A 10 0.46 -2.19 -15.18
C VAL A 10 -0.72 -1.74 -16.04
N ASP A 11 -0.78 -2.25 -17.28
CA ASP A 11 -1.88 -1.93 -18.19
C ASP A 11 -3.19 -2.65 -17.81
N ASP A 12 -3.10 -3.89 -17.34
CA ASP A 12 -4.24 -4.72 -16.97
C ASP A 12 -4.03 -5.34 -15.58
N PRO A 13 -4.55 -4.69 -14.51
CA PRO A 13 -4.40 -5.19 -13.15
C PRO A 13 -5.09 -6.51 -12.89
N ALA A 14 -6.21 -6.80 -13.58
CA ALA A 14 -6.94 -8.04 -13.41
C ALA A 14 -6.12 -9.22 -13.93
N LYS A 15 -5.53 -9.08 -15.13
CA LYS A 15 -4.61 -10.08 -15.68
C LYS A 15 -3.36 -10.24 -14.83
N PHE A 16 -2.78 -9.15 -14.34
CA PHE A 16 -1.64 -9.19 -13.43
C PHE A 16 -1.99 -9.99 -12.16
N ALA A 17 -3.10 -9.67 -11.50
CA ALA A 17 -3.55 -10.36 -10.29
C ALA A 17 -3.88 -11.85 -10.52
N ALA A 18 -4.40 -12.21 -11.69
CA ALA A 18 -4.63 -13.60 -12.07
C ALA A 18 -3.31 -14.39 -12.16
N GLU A 19 -2.28 -13.83 -12.80
CA GLU A 19 -0.96 -14.45 -12.87
C GLU A 19 -0.29 -14.56 -11.49
N GLN A 20 -0.41 -13.53 -10.68
CA GLN A 20 0.04 -13.51 -9.30
C GLN A 20 -0.62 -14.63 -8.46
N SER A 21 -1.93 -14.84 -8.64
CA SER A 21 -2.70 -15.92 -8.00
C SER A 21 -2.38 -17.32 -8.57
N ARG A 22 -1.93 -17.41 -9.82
CA ARG A 22 -1.50 -18.67 -10.45
C ARG A 22 -0.14 -19.13 -9.92
N VAL A 23 0.80 -18.20 -9.73
CA VAL A 23 2.18 -18.49 -9.32
C VAL A 23 2.31 -18.74 -7.81
N ALA A 24 1.47 -18.12 -6.99
CA ALA A 24 1.50 -18.28 -5.54
C ALA A 24 0.14 -18.73 -4.98
N LYS A 25 0.11 -19.34 -3.80
CA LYS A 25 -1.15 -19.70 -3.10
C LYS A 25 -1.55 -18.70 -2.02
N SER A 26 -0.66 -17.79 -1.67
CA SER A 26 -0.94 -16.69 -0.77
C SER A 26 0.09 -15.59 -0.93
N GLY A 27 -0.27 -14.40 -0.51
CA GLY A 27 0.63 -13.28 -0.61
C GLY A 27 0.10 -11.98 -0.05
N TYR A 28 0.90 -10.96 -0.29
CA TYR A 28 0.68 -9.58 0.09
C TYR A 28 0.77 -8.71 -1.15
N LEU A 29 -0.20 -7.82 -1.30
CA LEU A 29 -0.25 -6.80 -2.33
C LEU A 29 -0.35 -5.43 -1.65
N GLU A 30 0.45 -4.48 -2.12
CA GLU A 30 0.40 -3.10 -1.67
C GLU A 30 0.46 -2.15 -2.86
N ALA A 31 -0.41 -1.14 -2.83
CA ALA A 31 -0.54 -0.11 -3.86
C ALA A 31 -0.98 1.21 -3.20
N PRO A 32 -0.78 2.36 -3.86
CA PRO A 32 -1.28 3.65 -3.38
C PRO A 32 -2.80 3.61 -3.22
N SER A 33 -3.28 4.10 -2.08
CA SER A 33 -4.71 4.29 -1.90
C SER A 33 -5.18 5.55 -2.63
N LEU A 34 -6.49 5.71 -2.80
CA LEU A 34 -7.06 6.95 -3.33
C LEU A 34 -6.56 8.20 -2.57
N ILE A 35 -6.60 8.17 -1.24
CA ILE A 35 -6.15 9.30 -0.41
C ILE A 35 -4.64 9.50 -0.56
N GLY A 36 -3.84 8.43 -0.52
CA GLY A 36 -2.40 8.51 -0.70
C GLY A 36 -2.01 9.14 -2.04
N GLU A 37 -2.69 8.73 -3.12
CA GLU A 37 -2.47 9.28 -4.46
C GLU A 37 -2.90 10.75 -4.57
N ILE A 38 -3.96 11.18 -3.88
CA ILE A 38 -4.36 12.59 -3.83
C ILE A 38 -3.30 13.44 -3.11
N LEU A 39 -2.70 12.91 -2.04
CA LEU A 39 -1.71 13.62 -1.23
C LEU A 39 -0.33 13.69 -1.91
N ALA A 40 0.06 12.64 -2.62
CA ALA A 40 1.37 12.52 -3.26
C ALA A 40 1.25 11.85 -4.65
N PRO A 41 0.60 12.52 -5.61
CA PRO A 41 0.32 11.97 -6.94
C PRO A 41 1.60 11.58 -7.68
N LYS A 42 1.50 10.53 -8.50
CA LYS A 42 2.56 10.12 -9.42
C LYS A 42 2.03 9.97 -10.84
N ASP A 43 2.72 10.57 -11.80
CA ASP A 43 2.34 10.52 -13.22
C ASP A 43 2.42 9.09 -13.78
N SER A 44 3.32 8.26 -13.25
CA SER A 44 3.49 6.87 -13.67
C SER A 44 2.43 5.93 -13.12
N HIS A 45 1.60 6.37 -12.17
CA HIS A 45 0.48 5.57 -11.65
C HIS A 45 -0.72 5.75 -12.57
N LYS A 46 -1.22 4.64 -13.12
CA LYS A 46 -2.46 4.61 -13.91
C LYS A 46 -3.69 4.41 -13.03
N TRP A 47 -3.49 3.77 -11.89
CA TRP A 47 -4.55 3.28 -11.03
C TRP A 47 -4.45 3.85 -9.62
N VAL A 48 -5.59 4.06 -8.99
CA VAL A 48 -5.74 4.18 -7.53
C VAL A 48 -6.44 2.95 -6.99
N SER A 49 -6.26 2.67 -5.71
CA SER A 49 -6.89 1.52 -5.07
C SER A 49 -7.61 1.85 -3.76
N LEU A 50 -8.57 1.01 -3.41
CA LEU A 50 -9.19 0.93 -2.09
C LEU A 50 -9.44 -0.55 -1.77
N GLU A 51 -9.32 -0.92 -0.50
CA GLU A 51 -9.91 -2.16 -0.01
C GLU A 51 -11.35 -1.90 0.43
N ILE A 52 -12.31 -2.54 -0.23
CA ILE A 52 -13.75 -2.41 0.05
C ILE A 52 -14.33 -3.81 0.16
N ASP A 53 -14.97 -4.13 1.29
CA ASP A 53 -15.55 -5.47 1.52
C ASP A 53 -14.58 -6.63 1.27
N ASN A 54 -13.35 -6.44 1.73
CA ASN A 54 -12.22 -7.38 1.59
C ASN A 54 -11.88 -7.67 0.11
N LYS A 55 -12.24 -6.76 -0.79
CA LYS A 55 -11.87 -6.79 -2.21
C LYS A 55 -10.86 -5.70 -2.48
N PHE A 56 -9.89 -6.02 -3.33
CA PHE A 56 -8.94 -5.05 -3.83
C PHE A 56 -9.56 -4.34 -5.04
N VAL A 57 -10.10 -3.14 -4.83
CA VAL A 57 -10.79 -2.40 -5.88
C VAL A 57 -9.85 -1.35 -6.47
N MET A 58 -9.66 -1.39 -7.79
CA MET A 58 -8.85 -0.43 -8.53
C MET A 58 -9.71 0.41 -9.47
N PHE A 59 -9.36 1.68 -9.58
CA PHE A 59 -10.02 2.61 -10.48
C PHE A 59 -8.99 3.41 -11.26
N GLU A 60 -9.26 3.62 -12.55
CA GLU A 60 -8.34 4.32 -13.44
C GLU A 60 -8.39 5.83 -13.15
N LYS A 61 -7.23 6.45 -12.92
CA LYS A 61 -7.13 7.87 -12.56
C LYS A 61 -7.74 8.79 -13.62
N SER A 62 -7.59 8.44 -14.90
CA SER A 62 -8.10 9.21 -16.04
C SER A 62 -9.63 9.36 -16.06
N LYS A 63 -10.35 8.46 -15.38
CA LYS A 63 -11.83 8.41 -15.33
C LYS A 63 -12.41 9.10 -14.10
N MET A 64 -11.56 9.64 -13.23
CA MET A 64 -11.98 10.23 -11.97
C MET A 64 -12.31 11.72 -12.11
N PRO A 65 -13.20 12.27 -11.27
CA PRO A 65 -13.54 13.69 -11.29
C PRO A 65 -12.48 14.57 -10.58
N TYR A 66 -11.41 13.97 -10.05
CA TYR A 66 -10.39 14.67 -9.27
C TYR A 66 -9.22 15.12 -10.14
N ASN A 67 -8.61 16.24 -9.75
CA ASN A 67 -7.36 16.70 -10.33
C ASN A 67 -6.19 16.29 -9.42
N PHE A 68 -5.25 15.51 -9.96
CA PHE A 68 -4.03 15.05 -9.28
C PHE A 68 -2.85 16.01 -9.48
N ALA A 69 -3.09 17.32 -9.65
CA ALA A 69 -2.04 18.29 -9.99
C ALA A 69 -1.18 18.73 -8.80
N THR A 70 -1.74 18.79 -7.60
CA THR A 70 -1.00 19.29 -6.43
C THR A 70 -0.22 18.15 -5.80
N ASP A 71 1.11 18.29 -5.75
CA ASP A 71 2.00 17.29 -5.16
C ASP A 71 2.50 17.72 -3.77
N PHE A 72 2.08 17.01 -2.73
CA PHE A 72 2.63 17.14 -1.37
C PHE A 72 3.54 15.97 -0.99
N GLY A 73 4.12 15.28 -1.97
CA GLY A 73 5.00 14.13 -1.80
C GLY A 73 6.19 14.40 -0.91
N ASP A 74 6.78 15.60 -0.97
CA ASP A 74 7.87 15.96 -0.06
C ASP A 74 7.45 15.94 1.40
N LEU A 75 6.21 16.32 1.69
CA LEU A 75 5.67 16.25 3.05
C LEU A 75 5.32 14.80 3.44
N PHE A 76 4.47 14.14 2.64
CA PHE A 76 3.85 12.86 3.03
C PHE A 76 4.75 11.64 2.79
N LEU A 77 5.69 11.70 1.85
CA LEU A 77 6.62 10.60 1.54
C LEU A 77 8.03 10.85 2.06
N ASN A 78 8.53 12.11 2.03
CA ASN A 78 9.94 12.40 2.32
C ASN A 78 10.18 13.00 3.72
N TYR A 79 9.21 13.69 4.31
CA TYR A 79 9.39 14.34 5.62
C TYR A 79 8.69 13.58 6.75
N LEU A 80 7.36 13.49 6.74
CA LEU A 80 6.59 12.93 7.85
C LEU A 80 6.97 11.49 8.22
N PRO A 81 7.25 10.56 7.27
CA PRO A 81 7.69 9.20 7.61
C PRO A 81 8.96 9.15 8.46
N TYR A 82 9.85 10.13 8.32
CA TYR A 82 11.12 10.17 9.02
C TYR A 82 11.05 11.01 10.30
N HIS A 83 10.23 12.06 10.29
CA HIS A 83 10.20 13.08 11.34
C HIS A 83 8.99 13.03 12.27
N SER A 84 7.92 12.26 11.95
CA SER A 84 6.69 12.20 12.75
C SER A 84 6.35 10.78 13.20
N LEU A 85 6.49 10.49 14.50
CA LEU A 85 6.05 9.23 15.08
C LEU A 85 4.51 9.02 14.94
N PRO A 86 3.65 10.02 15.24
CA PRO A 86 2.20 9.85 15.05
C PRO A 86 1.84 9.47 13.61
N PHE A 87 2.48 10.09 12.61
CA PHE A 87 2.23 9.76 11.21
C PHE A 87 2.66 8.32 10.87
N ARG A 88 3.85 7.91 11.32
CA ARG A 88 4.29 6.52 11.19
C ARG A 88 3.34 5.50 11.83
N LEU A 89 2.79 5.81 13.01
CA LEU A 89 1.82 4.95 13.68
C LEU A 89 0.51 4.88 12.89
N GLN A 90 0.06 6.01 12.31
CA GLN A 90 -1.12 6.05 11.45
C GLN A 90 -0.94 5.16 10.22
N ILE A 91 0.21 5.26 9.53
CA ILE A 91 0.55 4.38 8.39
C ILE A 91 0.42 2.90 8.80
N LEU A 92 0.93 2.50 9.97
CA LEU A 92 0.87 1.10 10.41
C LEU A 92 -0.51 0.61 10.85
N THR A 93 -1.37 1.51 11.34
CA THR A 93 -2.63 1.13 12.00
C THR A 93 -3.87 1.31 11.14
N ARG A 94 -3.81 2.12 10.08
CA ARG A 94 -4.97 2.41 9.22
C ARG A 94 -4.68 2.00 7.78
N ASN A 95 -5.42 1.01 7.28
CA ASN A 95 -5.44 0.71 5.84
C ASN A 95 -6.19 1.80 5.07
N ASN A 96 -6.10 1.81 3.74
CA ASN A 96 -6.78 2.76 2.83
C ASN A 96 -6.38 4.24 2.98
N PHE A 97 -5.65 4.65 4.03
CA PHE A 97 -5.24 6.06 4.18
C PHE A 97 -4.06 6.41 3.28
N ASN A 98 -2.91 5.74 3.46
CA ASN A 98 -1.72 6.02 2.66
C ASN A 98 -1.54 5.00 1.53
N ALA A 99 -1.71 3.72 1.88
CA ALA A 99 -1.63 2.60 0.96
C ALA A 99 -2.75 1.62 1.28
N VAL A 100 -3.13 0.84 0.27
CA VAL A 100 -3.97 -0.34 0.44
C VAL A 100 -3.06 -1.53 0.60
N ARG A 101 -3.19 -2.22 1.74
CA ARG A 101 -2.45 -3.42 2.07
C ARG A 101 -3.42 -4.58 2.05
N TYR A 102 -3.21 -5.50 1.13
CA TYR A 102 -4.15 -6.57 0.83
C TYR A 102 -3.46 -7.92 0.95
N GLU A 103 -3.84 -8.68 1.96
CA GLU A 103 -3.41 -10.06 2.15
C GLU A 103 -4.42 -11.00 1.49
N TRP A 104 -3.92 -11.99 0.75
CA TRP A 104 -4.78 -12.92 0.03
C TRP A 104 -4.34 -14.36 0.23
N ARG A 105 -5.32 -15.26 0.09
CA ARG A 105 -5.17 -16.70 0.08
C ARG A 105 -5.95 -17.27 -1.10
N ASP A 106 -5.35 -18.24 -1.78
CA ASP A 106 -5.83 -18.93 -2.97
C ASP A 106 -5.96 -18.04 -4.22
N SER A 107 -6.62 -16.89 -4.13
CA SER A 107 -6.74 -15.91 -5.21
C SER A 107 -6.89 -14.48 -4.69
N ILE A 108 -6.46 -13.51 -5.49
CA ILE A 108 -6.71 -12.09 -5.27
C ILE A 108 -8.14 -11.76 -5.75
N ASP A 109 -9.01 -11.31 -4.85
CA ASP A 109 -10.35 -10.79 -5.20
C ASP A 109 -10.21 -9.32 -5.64
N ILE A 110 -9.93 -9.13 -6.93
CA ILE A 110 -9.70 -7.83 -7.55
C ILE A 110 -10.88 -7.39 -8.40
N ILE A 111 -11.26 -6.12 -8.29
CA ILE A 111 -12.27 -5.49 -9.14
C ILE A 111 -11.63 -4.26 -9.78
N VAL A 112 -11.63 -4.20 -11.11
CA VAL A 112 -11.02 -3.11 -11.88
C VAL A 112 -12.12 -2.32 -12.58
N ASN A 113 -12.16 -1.00 -12.36
CA ASN A 113 -13.19 -0.09 -12.90
C ASN A 113 -14.62 -0.65 -12.68
N PRO A 114 -15.05 -0.85 -11.43
CA PRO A 114 -16.40 -1.34 -11.13
C PRO A 114 -17.47 -0.51 -11.84
N SER A 115 -18.42 -1.20 -12.47
CA SER A 115 -19.61 -0.59 -13.07
C SER A 115 -20.78 -0.50 -12.10
N ASP A 116 -20.73 -1.22 -10.97
CA ASP A 116 -21.77 -1.15 -9.96
C ASP A 116 -21.73 0.20 -9.23
N GLU A 117 -22.90 0.73 -8.91
CA GLU A 117 -23.01 2.07 -8.28
C GLU A 117 -22.37 2.11 -6.89
N TYR A 118 -22.40 0.99 -6.16
CA TYR A 118 -21.88 0.94 -4.80
C TYR A 118 -20.36 1.14 -4.77
N LEU A 119 -19.58 0.29 -5.45
CA LEU A 119 -18.12 0.38 -5.43
C LEU A 119 -17.61 1.61 -6.17
N SER A 120 -18.19 1.95 -7.32
CA SER A 120 -17.78 3.13 -8.08
C SER A 120 -18.00 4.44 -7.32
N SER A 121 -19.01 4.51 -6.44
CA SER A 121 -19.27 5.71 -5.64
C SER A 121 -18.07 6.13 -4.78
N PHE A 122 -17.27 5.18 -4.27
CA PHE A 122 -16.07 5.46 -3.46
C PHE A 122 -14.97 6.18 -4.24
N PHE A 123 -15.01 6.16 -5.57
CA PHE A 123 -14.03 6.83 -6.42
C PHE A 123 -14.61 8.07 -7.11
N LEU A 124 -15.92 8.15 -7.29
CA LEU A 124 -16.55 9.18 -8.12
C LEU A 124 -17.35 10.21 -7.32
N LYS A 125 -17.80 9.89 -6.10
CA LYS A 125 -18.65 10.76 -5.30
C LYS A 125 -17.91 11.26 -4.06
N LYS A 126 -18.38 12.38 -3.50
CA LYS A 126 -17.97 12.80 -2.16
C LYS A 126 -18.38 11.71 -1.16
N TRP A 127 -17.47 11.32 -0.29
CA TRP A 127 -17.78 10.34 0.75
C TRP A 127 -18.74 10.94 1.77
N ASP A 128 -19.88 10.28 1.94
CA ASP A 128 -20.80 10.55 3.04
C ASP A 128 -20.34 9.83 4.33
N PRO A 129 -20.98 10.09 5.48
CA PRO A 129 -20.59 9.47 6.74
C PRO A 129 -20.61 7.92 6.72
N ILE A 130 -21.50 7.30 5.95
CA ILE A 130 -21.61 5.84 5.84
C ILE A 130 -20.41 5.30 5.06
N MET A 131 -20.04 5.95 3.96
CA MET A 131 -18.84 5.62 3.19
C MET A 131 -17.57 5.80 4.02
N VAL A 132 -17.47 6.89 4.78
CA VAL A 132 -16.34 7.12 5.70
C VAL A 132 -16.24 6.01 6.73
N GLN A 133 -17.35 5.63 7.37
CA GLN A 133 -17.38 4.53 8.34
C GLN A 133 -17.03 3.18 7.70
N LYS A 134 -17.38 2.99 6.42
CA LYS A 134 -16.99 1.79 5.67
C LYS A 134 -15.48 1.72 5.44
N MET A 135 -14.86 2.84 5.04
CA MET A 135 -13.42 2.90 4.77
C MET A 135 -12.58 2.91 6.05
N PHE A 136 -13.10 3.54 7.10
CA PHE A 136 -12.45 3.71 8.39
C PHE A 136 -13.41 3.36 9.51
N PRO A 137 -13.67 2.05 9.73
CA PRO A 137 -14.60 1.62 10.77
C PRO A 137 -14.09 2.03 12.15
N GLU A 138 -15.06 2.33 13.03
CA GLU A 138 -14.77 2.61 14.43
C GLU A 138 -14.12 1.40 15.08
N LEU A 139 -13.03 1.65 15.78
CA LEU A 139 -12.36 0.66 16.60
C LEU A 139 -12.73 0.93 18.05
N SER A 140 -12.95 -0.13 18.83
CA SER A 140 -13.09 0.03 20.27
C SER A 140 -11.80 0.63 20.84
N THR A 141 -11.90 1.44 21.91
CA THR A 141 -10.74 2.06 22.56
C THR A 141 -9.65 1.05 22.92
N SER A 142 -10.04 -0.16 23.32
CA SER A 142 -9.13 -1.27 23.60
C SER A 142 -8.37 -1.76 22.35
N ARG A 143 -9.05 -1.89 21.21
CA ARG A 143 -8.43 -2.29 19.94
C ARG A 143 -7.51 -1.20 19.41
N GLU A 144 -7.91 0.07 19.51
CA GLU A 144 -7.05 1.20 19.15
C GLU A 144 -5.78 1.26 19.99
N PHE A 145 -5.92 1.12 21.30
CA PHE A 145 -4.78 1.07 22.22
C PHE A 145 -3.86 -0.10 21.88
N LEU A 146 -4.39 -1.31 21.71
CA LEU A 146 -3.59 -2.50 21.39
C LEU A 146 -2.87 -2.36 20.05
N ALA A 147 -3.56 -1.88 19.01
CA ALA A 147 -2.96 -1.66 17.69
C ALA A 147 -1.82 -0.63 17.75
N THR A 148 -2.05 0.48 18.46
CA THR A 148 -1.06 1.53 18.67
C THR A 148 0.14 1.02 19.46
N ALA A 149 -0.08 0.29 20.56
CA ALA A 149 0.98 -0.31 21.36
C ALA A 149 1.80 -1.31 20.54
N LYS A 150 1.16 -2.16 19.74
CA LYS A 150 1.85 -3.11 18.84
C LYS A 150 2.72 -2.38 17.81
N ALA A 151 2.20 -1.32 17.18
CA ALA A 151 2.94 -0.50 16.24
C ALA A 151 4.13 0.23 16.90
N LEU A 152 3.95 0.72 18.14
CA LEU A 152 5.03 1.34 18.91
C LEU A 152 6.13 0.33 19.26
N CYS A 153 5.75 -0.85 19.75
CA CYS A 153 6.69 -1.95 20.03
C CYS A 153 7.47 -2.35 18.78
N TYR A 154 6.83 -2.38 17.61
CA TYR A 154 7.51 -2.63 16.33
C TYR A 154 8.61 -1.60 16.05
N PHE A 155 8.33 -0.30 16.22
CA PHE A 155 9.34 0.74 16.02
C PHE A 155 10.47 0.69 17.04
N ILE A 156 10.15 0.43 18.31
CA ILE A 156 11.16 0.26 19.37
C ILE A 156 12.08 -0.92 19.02
N LYS A 157 11.50 -2.06 18.63
CA LYS A 157 12.25 -3.24 18.21
C LYS A 157 13.14 -2.94 17.01
N GLN A 158 12.63 -2.29 15.97
CA GLN A 158 13.44 -1.89 14.82
C GLN A 158 14.61 -0.99 15.22
N ARG A 159 14.36 0.01 16.08
CA ARG A 159 15.40 0.95 16.55
C ARG A 159 16.45 0.22 17.39
N ALA A 160 16.05 -0.70 18.26
CA ALA A 160 16.96 -1.54 19.04
C ALA A 160 17.83 -2.44 18.15
N VAL A 161 17.24 -3.13 17.17
CA VAL A 161 17.97 -3.97 16.21
C VAL A 161 19.02 -3.17 15.44
N ARG A 162 18.69 -1.94 15.02
CA ARG A 162 19.63 -1.03 14.35
C ARG A 162 20.73 -0.56 15.29
N ALA A 163 20.38 -0.14 16.51
CA ALA A 163 21.34 0.34 17.51
C ALA A 163 22.33 -0.76 17.95
N LEU A 164 21.86 -2.01 18.04
CA LEU A 164 22.69 -3.17 18.38
C LEU A 164 23.52 -3.68 17.18
N GLY A 165 23.42 -3.06 16.00
CA GLY A 165 24.21 -3.46 14.83
C GLY A 165 23.83 -4.84 14.26
N ILE A 166 22.69 -5.41 14.68
CA ILE A 166 22.22 -6.74 14.23
C ILE A 166 21.72 -6.69 12.77
N TYR A 167 21.54 -5.49 12.22
CA TYR A 167 21.17 -5.30 10.83
C TYR A 167 22.35 -5.60 9.88
N LYS A 168 22.12 -6.48 8.89
CA LYS A 168 23.08 -6.69 7.81
C LYS A 168 23.22 -5.41 6.99
N LYS A 169 24.42 -4.82 6.96
CA LYS A 169 24.70 -3.66 6.12
C LYS A 169 24.30 -3.97 4.67
N PRO A 170 23.65 -3.04 3.95
CA PRO A 170 23.38 -3.21 2.54
C PRO A 170 24.71 -3.47 1.84
N VAL A 171 24.76 -4.53 1.06
CA VAL A 171 25.91 -4.87 0.23
C VAL A 171 25.74 -4.09 -1.06
N SER A 172 26.79 -3.41 -1.54
CA SER A 172 26.69 -2.71 -2.82
C SER A 172 26.44 -3.72 -3.96
N PHE A 173 25.86 -3.27 -5.07
CA PHE A 173 25.64 -4.13 -6.23
C PHE A 173 26.95 -4.78 -6.71
N GLU A 174 28.05 -4.02 -6.70
CA GLU A 174 29.38 -4.54 -7.01
C GLU A 174 29.83 -5.63 -6.03
N GLU A 175 29.62 -5.43 -4.73
CA GLU A 175 30.03 -6.39 -3.70
C GLU A 175 29.15 -7.65 -3.71
N TYR A 176 27.88 -7.54 -4.08
CA TYR A 176 26.99 -8.67 -4.33
C TYR A 176 27.46 -9.49 -5.54
N ASN A 177 27.76 -8.83 -6.66
CA ASN A 177 28.28 -9.50 -7.86
C ASN A 177 29.64 -10.15 -7.64
N LYS A 178 30.52 -9.57 -6.81
CA LYS A 178 31.78 -10.23 -6.43
C LYS A 178 31.55 -11.51 -5.62
N ARG A 179 30.50 -11.57 -4.80
CA ARG A 179 30.17 -12.72 -3.94
C ARG A 179 29.40 -13.83 -4.65
N HIS A 180 28.58 -13.47 -5.65
CA HIS A 180 27.63 -14.40 -6.28
C HIS A 180 27.74 -14.47 -7.81
N GLY A 181 28.54 -13.61 -8.45
CA GLY A 181 28.64 -13.48 -9.91
C GLY A 181 29.55 -14.50 -10.61
N SER A 182 29.92 -15.60 -9.97
CA SER A 182 30.67 -16.70 -10.62
C SER A 182 29.86 -18.00 -10.62
N SER A 183 28.73 -18.02 -11.34
CA SER A 183 28.09 -19.27 -11.82
C SER A 183 27.21 -19.10 -13.06
N ALA A 184 27.32 -17.98 -13.79
CA ALA A 184 26.74 -17.84 -15.12
C ALA A 184 27.87 -17.52 -16.11
N LYS A 185 28.60 -18.56 -16.53
CA LYS A 185 29.43 -18.50 -17.74
C LYS A 185 28.83 -19.44 -18.78
N SER A 186 28.43 -18.80 -19.88
CA SER A 186 28.22 -19.28 -21.26
C SER A 186 27.40 -20.56 -21.47
#